data_AF-A0AAV5NUF9-F1
#
_entry.id   AF-A0AAV5NUF9-F1
#
_cell.length_a   1.000
_cell.length_b   1.000
_cell.length_c   1.000
_cell.angle_alpha   90.00
_cell.angle_beta   90.00
_cell.angle_gamma   90.00
#
_symmetry.space_group_name_H-M   'P 1'
#
loop_
_entity.id
_entity.type
_entity.pdbx_description
1 polymer ?
#
loop_
_entity_poly.entity_id
_entity_poly.type
_entity_poly.pdbx_seq_one_letter_code
_entity_poly.pdbx_strand_id
1 'polypeptide(L)'
;MKSYATKSTHSNVKIFRCTNGADPVPMVPLWPFSHAPVDKPEFRLDSSSGVNFESHKLLSGVGYVKNLRSDSWGHLNRAAIANLNRPVRMKFHNRHQVTFSQRWSDKIASAIITLLKDAGYGALVTGQGIIVAGLTYYDLLARAMEKVAKSSQKLAEQTKGLLGHMLVFAGKVAKDVTDLSYKFIKWVFEVTVARLYRAVRQAIA
;
A
#
# COMPACT_ATOMS: atom_id res chain seq x y z
N MET A 1 3.52 1.35 22.49
CA MET A 1 4.85 1.03 21.92
C MET A 1 4.94 1.73 20.55
N LYS A 2 6.10 2.18 20.05
CA LYS A 2 6.20 2.80 18.70
C LYS A 2 6.61 1.75 17.66
N SER A 3 6.15 1.87 16.41
CA SER A 3 6.56 0.98 15.31
C SER A 3 8.08 1.04 15.07
N TYR A 4 8.65 0.01 14.44
CA TYR A 4 10.07 0.01 14.05
C TYR A 4 10.41 1.20 13.14
N ALA A 5 9.61 1.45 12.10
CA ALA A 5 9.83 2.57 11.18
C ALA A 5 9.85 3.92 11.90
N THR A 6 8.91 4.15 12.83
CA THR A 6 8.87 5.37 13.66
C THR A 6 10.11 5.48 14.56
N LYS A 7 10.51 4.39 15.23
CA LYS A 7 11.73 4.38 16.05
C LYS A 7 12.97 4.72 15.23
N SER A 8 13.16 4.05 14.09
CA SER A 8 14.31 4.29 13.19
C SER A 8 14.34 5.70 12.64
N THR A 9 13.18 6.28 12.33
CA THR A 9 13.06 7.68 11.88
C THR A 9 13.59 8.65 12.93
N HIS A 10 13.25 8.45 14.20
CA HIS A 10 13.69 9.34 15.28
C HIS A 10 15.11 9.07 15.77
N SER A 11 15.62 7.83 15.63
CA SER A 11 16.99 7.49 16.03
C SER A 11 18.03 7.89 14.98
N ASN A 12 17.63 8.11 13.72
CA ASN A 12 18.56 8.49 12.65
C ASN A 12 17.99 9.64 11.80
N VAL A 13 18.56 10.83 11.98
CA VAL A 13 18.15 12.05 11.25
C VAL A 13 18.65 12.08 9.79
N LYS A 14 19.41 11.09 9.31
CA LYS A 14 20.01 11.05 7.97
C LYS A 14 19.52 9.87 7.11
N ILE A 15 18.26 9.47 7.23
CA ILE A 15 17.66 8.48 6.32
C ILE A 15 17.12 9.19 5.06
N PHE A 16 17.65 8.83 3.89
CA PHE A 16 17.18 9.26 2.58
C PHE A 16 16.80 8.02 1.77
N ARG A 17 15.50 7.76 1.62
CA ARG A 17 15.01 6.58 0.92
C ARG A 17 14.91 6.86 -0.57
N CYS A 18 15.66 6.13 -1.37
CA CYS A 18 15.54 6.15 -2.84
C CYS A 18 14.75 4.97 -3.34
N THR A 19 13.98 5.15 -4.41
CA THR A 19 13.27 4.07 -5.10
C THR A 19 13.28 4.25 -6.62
N ASN A 20 13.30 3.11 -7.31
CA ASN A 20 12.87 3.03 -8.71
C ASN A 20 11.36 2.83 -8.77
N GLY A 21 10.70 3.45 -9.74
CA GLY A 21 9.26 3.54 -9.82
C GLY A 21 8.53 2.24 -10.14
N ALA A 22 9.21 1.32 -10.82
CA ALA A 22 8.75 -0.02 -11.14
C ALA A 22 9.34 -1.10 -10.21
N ASP A 23 10.13 -0.73 -9.19
CA ASP A 23 10.64 -1.68 -8.20
C ASP A 23 9.48 -2.18 -7.31
N PRO A 24 9.21 -3.50 -7.26
CA PRO A 24 8.15 -4.04 -6.42
C PRO A 24 8.51 -4.09 -4.93
N VAL A 25 9.79 -4.02 -4.55
CA VAL A 25 10.22 -4.16 -3.15
C VAL A 25 9.73 -3.01 -2.27
N PRO A 26 9.78 -1.73 -2.71
CA PRO A 26 9.16 -0.62 -2.01
C PRO A 26 7.64 -0.70 -1.82
N MET A 27 6.95 -1.58 -2.55
CA MET A 27 5.50 -1.75 -2.43
C MET A 27 5.10 -2.62 -1.22
N VAL A 28 6.06 -3.32 -0.59
CA VAL A 28 5.84 -4.06 0.65
C VAL A 28 6.61 -3.44 1.81
N PRO A 29 6.04 -3.45 3.03
CA PRO A 29 4.72 -3.99 3.37
C PRO A 29 3.56 -3.05 3.01
N LEU A 30 2.38 -3.61 2.69
CA LEU A 30 1.14 -2.83 2.50
C LEU A 30 0.69 -2.23 3.85
N TRP A 31 0.00 -1.08 3.83
CA TRP A 31 -0.61 -0.45 5.02
C TRP A 31 -1.30 -1.50 5.91
N PRO A 32 -1.14 -1.44 7.25
CA PRO A 32 -0.72 -0.31 8.10
C PRO A 32 0.78 -0.05 8.21
N PHE A 33 1.59 -0.91 7.60
CA PHE A 33 3.03 -0.79 7.72
C PHE A 33 3.55 0.32 6.80
N SER A 34 4.69 0.88 7.16
CA SER A 34 5.36 1.94 6.43
C SER A 34 6.88 1.77 6.51
N HIS A 35 7.58 2.44 5.61
CA HIS A 35 9.04 2.49 5.63
C HIS A 35 9.52 3.71 6.42
N ALA A 36 10.67 3.59 7.06
CA ALA A 36 11.40 4.76 7.52
C ALA A 36 12.05 5.47 6.30
N PRO A 37 12.16 6.81 6.30
CA PRO A 37 11.64 7.73 7.30
C PRO A 37 10.13 7.98 7.15
N VAL A 38 9.38 8.06 8.26
CA VAL A 38 7.92 8.30 8.20
C VAL A 38 7.53 9.78 8.05
N ASP A 39 8.48 10.69 8.26
CA ASP A 39 8.31 12.15 8.30
C ASP A 39 8.99 12.88 7.12
N LYS A 40 9.62 12.14 6.20
CA LYS A 40 10.38 12.68 5.07
C LYS A 40 10.01 11.99 3.76
N PRO A 41 10.18 12.68 2.62
CA PRO A 41 9.84 12.11 1.33
C PRO A 41 10.79 11.01 0.91
N GLU A 42 10.23 10.09 0.15
CA GLU A 42 10.99 9.17 -0.68
C GLU A 42 11.44 9.89 -1.96
N PHE A 43 12.65 9.59 -2.42
CA PHE A 43 13.22 10.12 -3.64
C PHE A 43 13.06 9.09 -4.75
N ARG A 44 12.44 9.50 -5.86
CA ARG A 44 12.17 8.64 -7.01
C ARG A 44 13.23 8.90 -8.07
N LEU A 45 13.95 7.85 -8.46
CA LEU A 45 15.07 7.95 -9.42
C LEU A 45 14.58 8.01 -10.88
N ASP A 46 13.37 7.54 -11.16
CA ASP A 46 12.78 7.54 -12.49
C ASP A 46 11.25 7.80 -12.46
N SER A 47 10.65 7.91 -13.64
CA SER A 47 9.19 8.07 -13.81
C SER A 47 8.51 6.75 -14.22
N SER A 48 9.21 5.61 -14.12
CA SER A 48 8.66 4.32 -14.52
C SER A 48 7.43 3.96 -13.68
N SER A 49 6.56 3.13 -14.25
CA SER A 49 5.34 2.65 -13.60
C SER A 49 5.11 1.18 -13.90
N GLY A 50 4.20 0.54 -13.15
CA GLY A 50 4.00 -0.90 -13.21
C GLY A 50 4.97 -1.62 -12.27
N VAL A 51 5.34 -2.85 -12.64
CA VAL A 51 6.30 -3.66 -11.90
C VAL A 51 7.31 -4.27 -12.87
N ASN A 52 8.58 -4.07 -12.58
CA ASN A 52 9.71 -4.66 -13.26
C ASN A 52 10.73 -5.15 -12.21
N PHE A 53 11.02 -6.44 -12.21
CA PHE A 53 11.91 -7.07 -11.24
C PHE A 53 13.35 -6.58 -11.37
N GLU A 54 13.79 -6.29 -12.61
CA GLU A 54 15.13 -5.75 -12.88
C GLU A 54 15.32 -4.37 -12.27
N SER A 55 14.24 -3.59 -12.08
CA SER A 55 14.30 -2.27 -11.45
C SER A 55 14.68 -2.33 -9.98
N HIS A 56 14.61 -3.49 -9.33
CA HIS A 56 15.12 -3.68 -7.98
C HIS A 56 16.65 -3.81 -7.93
N LYS A 57 17.26 -4.33 -9.00
CA LYS A 57 18.69 -4.62 -9.02
C LYS A 57 19.52 -3.34 -9.03
N LEU A 58 20.73 -3.41 -8.48
CA LEU A 58 21.63 -2.26 -8.46
C LEU A 58 22.21 -1.96 -9.86
N LEU A 59 22.70 -3.01 -10.54
CA LEU A 59 23.53 -2.92 -11.76
C LEU A 59 22.81 -3.38 -13.04
N SER A 60 21.49 -3.60 -13.02
CA SER A 60 20.75 -3.95 -14.24
C SER A 60 20.59 -2.74 -15.18
N GLY A 61 20.18 -3.00 -16.43
CA GLY A 61 19.93 -1.94 -17.42
C GLY A 61 18.81 -0.96 -17.05
N VAL A 62 18.01 -1.26 -16.02
CA VAL A 62 16.94 -0.41 -15.47
C VAL A 62 17.06 -0.25 -13.94
N GLY A 63 18.25 -0.56 -13.40
CA GLY A 63 18.54 -0.64 -11.98
C GLY A 63 18.86 0.72 -11.34
N TYR A 64 19.12 0.70 -10.03
CA TYR A 64 19.30 1.93 -9.24
C TYR A 64 20.51 2.77 -9.71
N VAL A 65 21.64 2.16 -10.04
CA VAL A 65 22.83 2.90 -10.53
C VAL A 65 22.56 3.54 -11.88
N LYS A 66 21.82 2.85 -12.76
CA LYS A 66 21.52 3.36 -14.10
C LYS A 66 20.56 4.56 -14.07
N ASN A 67 19.64 4.57 -13.11
CA ASN A 67 18.65 5.64 -12.96
C ASN A 67 19.13 6.80 -12.07
N LEU A 68 20.28 6.67 -11.41
CA LEU A 68 20.85 7.77 -10.62
C LEU A 68 21.36 8.87 -11.55
N ARG A 69 20.65 10.01 -11.57
CA ARG A 69 20.97 11.16 -12.45
C ARG A 69 21.70 12.30 -11.74
N SER A 70 21.82 12.24 -10.42
CA SER A 70 22.35 13.31 -9.60
C SER A 70 22.95 12.76 -8.30
N ASP A 71 24.00 13.40 -7.82
CA ASP A 71 24.63 13.21 -6.51
C ASP A 71 24.00 14.12 -5.43
N SER A 72 23.13 15.05 -5.82
CA SER A 72 22.40 15.95 -4.94
C SER A 72 20.91 15.58 -4.81
N TRP A 73 20.45 15.46 -3.56
CA TRP A 73 19.05 15.22 -3.18
C TRP A 73 18.08 16.29 -3.70
N GLY A 74 18.54 17.52 -3.90
CA GLY A 74 17.72 18.62 -4.39
C GLY A 74 17.26 18.44 -5.84
N HIS A 75 17.97 17.62 -6.61
CA HIS A 75 17.76 17.43 -8.05
C HIS A 75 17.04 16.11 -8.36
N LEU A 76 16.73 15.30 -7.33
CA LEU A 76 15.95 14.07 -7.48
C LEU A 76 14.46 14.37 -7.31
N ASN A 77 13.63 13.67 -8.08
CA ASN A 77 12.18 13.77 -7.91
C ASN A 77 11.78 13.26 -6.53
N ARG A 78 10.81 13.92 -5.89
CA ARG A 78 10.25 13.45 -4.62
C ARG A 78 8.97 12.70 -4.90
N ALA A 79 8.89 11.45 -4.46
CA ALA A 79 7.63 10.74 -4.41
C ALA A 79 6.70 11.49 -3.44
N ALA A 80 5.47 11.74 -3.89
CA ALA A 80 4.51 12.46 -3.07
C ALA A 80 4.06 11.58 -1.89
N ILE A 81 4.66 11.78 -0.70
CA ILE A 81 4.18 11.24 0.59
C ILE A 81 2.67 11.54 0.75
N ALA A 82 2.24 12.67 0.19
CA ALA A 82 0.91 13.24 0.31
C ALA A 82 -0.24 12.33 -0.19
N ASN A 83 0.03 11.23 -0.90
CA ASN A 83 -1.03 10.38 -1.43
C ASN A 83 -1.76 9.56 -0.34
N LEU A 84 -1.10 9.18 0.76
CA LEU A 84 -1.73 8.43 1.87
C LEU A 84 -2.76 9.24 2.65
N ASN A 85 -2.65 10.58 2.65
CA ASN A 85 -3.53 11.48 3.40
C ASN A 85 -4.70 12.03 2.59
N ARG A 86 -4.76 11.76 1.28
CA ARG A 86 -5.88 12.16 0.44
C ARG A 86 -7.05 11.19 0.63
N PRO A 87 -8.27 11.66 0.94
CA PRO A 87 -9.43 10.78 0.99
C PRO A 87 -9.66 10.07 -0.34
N VAL A 88 -9.74 8.75 -0.32
CA VAL A 88 -10.02 7.91 -1.51
C VAL A 88 -11.24 7.05 -1.24
N ARG A 89 -12.26 7.21 -2.09
CA ARG A 89 -13.48 6.40 -2.05
C ARG A 89 -13.66 5.72 -3.41
N MET A 90 -13.41 4.42 -3.45
CA MET A 90 -13.42 3.63 -4.68
C MET A 90 -14.85 3.19 -5.00
N LYS A 91 -15.30 3.37 -6.25
CA LYS A 91 -16.62 2.89 -6.71
C LYS A 91 -16.45 1.59 -7.47
N PHE A 92 -17.19 0.53 -7.11
CA PHE A 92 -17.00 -0.82 -7.66
C PHE A 92 -16.98 -0.89 -9.20
N HIS A 93 -17.78 -0.07 -9.90
CA HIS A 93 -17.78 -0.04 -11.36
C HIS A 93 -16.41 0.35 -11.96
N ASN A 94 -15.60 1.15 -11.27
CA ASN A 94 -14.27 1.61 -11.71
C ASN A 94 -13.13 0.62 -11.44
N ARG A 95 -13.40 -0.54 -10.84
CA ARG A 95 -12.37 -1.52 -10.44
C ARG A 95 -11.46 -1.96 -11.60
N HIS A 96 -11.94 -1.92 -12.84
CA HIS A 96 -11.19 -2.30 -14.04
C HIS A 96 -10.05 -1.33 -14.39
N GLN A 97 -10.03 -0.12 -13.81
CA GLN A 97 -8.96 0.87 -14.02
C GLN A 97 -7.67 0.53 -13.26
N VAL A 98 -7.74 -0.46 -12.37
CA VAL A 98 -6.63 -0.85 -11.50
C VAL A 98 -5.52 -1.51 -12.31
N THR A 99 -4.29 -1.04 -12.10
CA THR A 99 -3.07 -1.70 -12.61
C THR A 99 -2.18 -2.11 -11.44
N PHE A 100 -1.43 -3.20 -11.60
CA PHE A 100 -0.48 -3.65 -10.58
C PHE A 100 0.75 -2.74 -10.56
N SER A 101 0.73 -1.73 -9.69
CA SER A 101 1.75 -0.67 -9.58
C SER A 101 1.78 -0.04 -8.18
N GLN A 102 2.89 0.61 -7.82
CA GLN A 102 3.03 1.35 -6.55
C GLN A 102 1.91 2.38 -6.36
N ARG A 103 1.56 3.14 -7.41
CA ARG A 103 0.49 4.15 -7.36
C ARG A 103 -0.87 3.58 -6.93
N TRP A 104 -1.22 2.39 -7.42
CA TRP A 104 -2.48 1.74 -7.04
C TRP A 104 -2.40 1.09 -5.67
N SER A 105 -1.23 0.59 -5.27
CA SER A 105 -0.98 0.15 -3.89
C SER A 105 -1.23 1.30 -2.89
N ASP A 106 -0.68 2.48 -3.16
CA ASP A 106 -0.88 3.68 -2.34
C ASP A 106 -2.35 4.09 -2.29
N LYS A 107 -3.06 4.09 -3.44
CA LYS A 107 -4.50 4.37 -3.49
C LYS A 107 -5.32 3.38 -2.66
N ILE A 108 -4.99 2.09 -2.69
CA ILE A 108 -5.64 1.05 -1.89
C ILE A 108 -5.41 1.33 -0.40
N ALA A 109 -4.18 1.63 0.00
CA ALA A 109 -3.86 2.03 1.37
C ALA A 109 -4.67 3.26 1.82
N SER A 110 -4.72 4.33 1.00
CA SER A 110 -5.52 5.51 1.29
C SER A 110 -7.01 5.21 1.40
N ALA A 111 -7.53 4.28 0.58
CA ALA A 111 -8.93 3.88 0.60
C ALA A 111 -9.29 3.06 1.85
N ILE A 112 -8.40 2.19 2.33
CA ILE A 112 -8.55 1.49 3.62
C ILE A 112 -8.62 2.52 4.76
N ILE A 113 -7.66 3.46 4.80
CA ILE A 113 -7.63 4.53 5.81
C ILE A 113 -8.91 5.37 5.76
N THR A 114 -9.35 5.74 4.56
CA THR A 114 -10.55 6.57 4.35
C THR A 114 -11.81 5.84 4.83
N LEU A 115 -11.96 4.56 4.50
CA LEU A 115 -13.09 3.74 4.94
C LEU A 115 -13.17 3.66 6.47
N LEU A 116 -12.03 3.41 7.14
CA LEU A 116 -11.98 3.34 8.59
C LEU A 116 -12.31 4.70 9.23
N LYS A 117 -11.79 5.81 8.69
CA LYS A 117 -12.10 7.16 9.17
C LYS A 117 -13.58 7.50 8.98
N ASP A 118 -14.14 7.23 7.80
CA ASP A 118 -15.55 7.50 7.48
C ASP A 118 -16.51 6.73 8.40
N ALA A 119 -16.07 5.58 8.91
CA ALA A 119 -16.84 4.75 9.83
C ALA A 119 -16.55 4.98 11.33
N GLY A 120 -15.76 6.01 11.68
CA GLY A 120 -15.43 6.34 13.06
C GLY A 120 -14.32 5.49 13.70
N TYR A 121 -13.66 4.62 12.94
CA TYR A 121 -12.54 3.78 13.40
C TYR A 121 -11.18 4.52 13.34
N GLY A 122 -11.16 5.83 13.59
CA GLY A 122 -9.94 6.66 13.52
C GLY A 122 -8.81 6.16 14.44
N ALA A 123 -9.15 5.58 15.59
CA ALA A 123 -8.18 4.99 16.51
C ALA A 123 -7.40 3.81 15.91
N LEU A 124 -8.01 3.01 15.01
CA LEU A 124 -7.30 1.94 14.30
C LEU A 124 -6.29 2.50 13.30
N VAL A 125 -6.59 3.66 12.71
CA VAL A 125 -5.69 4.34 11.76
C VAL A 125 -4.48 4.95 12.47
N THR A 126 -4.69 5.58 13.63
CA THR A 126 -3.61 6.21 14.42
C THR A 126 -2.81 5.19 15.24
N GLY A 127 -3.36 4.00 15.45
CA GLY A 127 -2.77 2.88 16.17
C GLY A 127 -1.59 2.17 15.49
N GLN A 128 -0.73 2.88 14.75
CA GLN A 128 0.54 2.33 14.20
C GLN A 128 1.51 1.78 15.29
N GLY A 129 1.15 1.90 16.58
CA GLY A 129 1.97 1.53 17.73
C GLY A 129 1.73 0.15 18.35
N ILE A 130 0.81 -0.66 17.84
CA ILE A 130 0.66 -2.04 18.33
C ILE A 130 1.59 -2.92 17.47
N ILE A 131 2.61 -3.52 18.10
CA ILE A 131 3.41 -4.57 17.46
C ILE A 131 2.48 -5.76 17.28
N VAL A 132 1.86 -5.82 16.11
CA VAL A 132 1.03 -6.93 15.68
C VAL A 132 1.70 -7.47 14.43
N ALA A 133 1.99 -8.78 14.40
CA ALA A 133 2.46 -9.43 13.19
C ALA A 133 1.48 -9.14 12.03
N GLY A 134 1.99 -8.99 10.80
CA GLY A 134 1.18 -8.55 9.66
C GLY A 134 -0.14 -9.29 9.47
N LEU A 135 -0.11 -10.62 9.59
CA LEU A 135 -1.32 -11.46 9.47
C LEU A 135 -2.36 -11.13 10.54
N THR A 136 -1.94 -10.99 11.80
CA THR A 136 -2.82 -10.65 12.91
C THR A 136 -3.44 -9.24 12.76
N TYR A 137 -2.78 -8.32 12.06
CA TYR A 137 -3.36 -7.01 11.79
C TYR A 137 -4.36 -7.04 10.64
N TYR A 138 -4.10 -7.79 9.56
CA TYR A 138 -5.08 -7.97 8.49
C TYR A 138 -6.36 -8.67 8.99
N ASP A 139 -6.23 -9.58 9.96
CA ASP A 139 -7.37 -10.15 10.69
C ASP A 139 -8.19 -9.09 11.44
N LEU A 140 -7.52 -8.17 12.16
CA LEU A 140 -8.18 -7.06 12.84
C LEU A 140 -8.91 -6.14 11.85
N LEU A 141 -8.26 -5.81 10.73
CA LEU A 141 -8.85 -5.00 9.67
C LEU A 141 -10.06 -5.67 9.03
N ALA A 142 -9.98 -6.98 8.75
CA ALA A 142 -11.10 -7.70 8.17
C ALA A 142 -12.32 -7.70 9.09
N ARG A 143 -12.13 -7.90 10.40
CA ARG A 143 -13.20 -7.82 11.40
C ARG A 143 -13.78 -6.42 11.51
N ALA A 144 -12.93 -5.39 11.49
CA ALA A 144 -13.38 -4.01 11.52
C ALA A 144 -14.19 -3.67 10.27
N MET A 145 -13.68 -4.01 9.07
CA MET A 145 -14.35 -3.75 7.80
C MET A 145 -15.69 -4.48 7.66
N GLU A 146 -15.84 -5.70 8.20
CA GLU A 146 -17.14 -6.37 8.25
C GLU A 146 -18.15 -5.56 9.08
N LYS A 147 -17.75 -5.09 10.27
CA LYS A 147 -18.61 -4.24 11.12
C LYS A 147 -18.95 -2.93 10.42
N VAL A 148 -17.98 -2.32 9.73
CA VAL A 148 -18.17 -1.11 8.93
C VAL A 148 -19.17 -1.34 7.80
N ALA A 149 -19.06 -2.46 7.08
CA ALA A 149 -20.00 -2.78 6.01
C ALA A 149 -21.43 -2.96 6.52
N LYS A 150 -21.61 -3.50 7.73
CA LYS A 150 -22.92 -3.71 8.35
C LYS A 150 -23.53 -2.45 8.96
N SER A 151 -22.78 -1.36 9.14
CA SER A 151 -23.27 -0.18 9.84
C SER A 151 -24.12 0.75 8.97
N SER A 152 -23.92 0.76 7.65
CA SER A 152 -24.80 1.48 6.71
C SER A 152 -24.62 1.00 5.27
N GLN A 153 -25.64 1.20 4.44
CA GLN A 153 -25.57 0.89 3.01
C GLN A 153 -24.42 1.66 2.31
N LYS A 154 -24.22 2.92 2.66
CA LYS A 154 -23.12 3.74 2.11
C LYS A 154 -21.75 3.13 2.39
N LEU A 155 -21.51 2.67 3.62
CA LEU A 155 -20.24 2.04 4.01
C LEU A 155 -20.11 0.63 3.43
N ALA A 156 -21.22 -0.10 3.25
CA ALA A 156 -21.23 -1.36 2.50
C ALA A 156 -20.77 -1.16 1.05
N GLU A 157 -21.30 -0.16 0.35
CA GLU A 157 -20.93 0.16 -1.03
C GLU A 157 -19.47 0.61 -1.16
N GLN A 158 -18.99 1.42 -0.20
CA GLN A 158 -17.57 1.82 -0.14
C GLN A 158 -16.65 0.63 0.11
N THR A 159 -17.03 -0.28 1.02
CA THR A 159 -16.30 -1.53 1.28
C THR A 159 -16.27 -2.41 0.04
N LYS A 160 -17.42 -2.62 -0.61
CA LYS A 160 -17.54 -3.34 -1.89
C LYS A 160 -16.60 -2.77 -2.95
N GLY A 161 -16.60 -1.45 -3.10
CA GLY A 161 -15.72 -0.73 -4.00
C GLY A 161 -14.25 -1.02 -3.75
N LEU A 162 -13.80 -0.88 -2.50
CA LEU A 162 -12.43 -1.17 -2.09
C LEU A 162 -12.03 -2.62 -2.39
N LEU A 163 -12.83 -3.60 -1.96
CA LEU A 163 -12.54 -5.03 -2.17
C LEU A 163 -12.46 -5.39 -3.66
N GLY A 164 -13.35 -4.82 -4.48
CA GLY A 164 -13.30 -4.99 -5.93
C GLY A 164 -11.98 -4.52 -6.55
N HIS A 165 -11.45 -3.38 -6.09
CA HIS A 165 -10.17 -2.88 -6.57
C HIS A 165 -8.99 -3.72 -6.08
N MET A 166 -9.02 -4.17 -4.83
CA MET A 166 -8.01 -5.08 -4.29
C MET A 166 -7.94 -6.41 -5.06
N LEU A 167 -9.09 -6.97 -5.43
CA LEU A 167 -9.15 -8.18 -6.25
C LEU A 167 -8.54 -7.98 -7.64
N VAL A 168 -8.90 -6.90 -8.35
CA VAL A 168 -8.32 -6.61 -9.67
C VAL A 168 -6.82 -6.34 -9.54
N PHE A 169 -6.39 -5.62 -8.50
CA PHE A 169 -4.96 -5.41 -8.19
C PHE A 169 -4.22 -6.73 -7.99
N ALA A 170 -4.85 -7.70 -7.32
CA ALA A 170 -4.30 -9.04 -7.10
C ALA A 170 -4.30 -9.93 -8.36
N GLY A 171 -4.84 -9.44 -9.48
CA GLY A 171 -5.01 -10.19 -10.72
C GLY A 171 -6.20 -11.15 -10.71
N LYS A 172 -7.20 -10.93 -9.85
CA LYS A 172 -8.43 -11.72 -9.77
C LYS A 172 -9.56 -11.03 -10.53
N VAL A 173 -10.43 -11.82 -11.14
CA VAL A 173 -11.64 -11.31 -11.80
C VAL A 173 -12.67 -10.96 -10.72
N ALA A 174 -12.94 -9.67 -10.53
CA ALA A 174 -14.01 -9.21 -9.65
C ALA A 174 -15.30 -9.05 -10.46
N LYS A 175 -16.05 -10.13 -10.73
CA LYS A 175 -17.35 -10.00 -11.43
C LYS A 175 -18.37 -9.28 -10.54
N ASP A 176 -18.51 -9.75 -9.30
CA ASP A 176 -19.27 -9.10 -8.25
C ASP A 176 -18.58 -9.32 -6.89
N VAL A 177 -18.90 -8.46 -5.92
CA VAL A 177 -18.55 -8.60 -4.51
C VAL A 177 -19.86 -8.48 -3.74
N THR A 178 -20.46 -9.63 -3.44
CA THR A 178 -21.77 -9.74 -2.76
C THR A 178 -21.62 -10.14 -1.30
N ASP A 179 -20.58 -10.92 -0.97
CA ASP A 179 -20.26 -11.27 0.41
C ASP A 179 -19.32 -10.21 1.02
N LEU A 180 -19.76 -9.58 2.12
CA LEU A 180 -18.97 -8.66 2.93
C LEU A 180 -18.64 -9.26 4.32
N SER A 181 -18.61 -10.60 4.41
CA SER A 181 -18.20 -11.32 5.61
C SER A 181 -16.72 -11.12 5.92
N TYR A 182 -16.36 -11.30 7.20
CA TYR A 182 -14.97 -11.32 7.64
C TYR A 182 -14.11 -12.31 6.83
N LYS A 183 -14.63 -13.52 6.56
CA LYS A 183 -13.89 -14.55 5.82
C LYS A 183 -13.52 -14.09 4.41
N PHE A 184 -14.49 -13.49 3.71
CA PHE A 184 -14.25 -12.96 2.38
C PHE A 184 -13.26 -11.80 2.41
N ILE A 185 -13.47 -10.81 3.29
CA ILE A 185 -12.58 -9.65 3.41
C ILE A 185 -11.13 -10.08 3.74
N LYS A 186 -10.96 -11.00 4.69
CA LYS A 186 -9.64 -11.57 5.04
C LYS A 186 -8.97 -12.20 3.81
N TRP A 187 -9.71 -13.04 3.09
CA TRP A 187 -9.18 -13.67 1.87
C TRP A 187 -8.75 -12.63 0.82
N VAL A 188 -9.51 -11.54 0.64
CA VAL A 188 -9.11 -10.44 -0.25
C VAL A 188 -7.78 -9.80 0.18
N PHE A 189 -7.56 -9.57 1.48
CA PHE A 189 -6.26 -9.11 1.99
C PHE A 189 -5.15 -10.12 1.68
N GLU A 190 -5.37 -11.40 1.96
CA GLU A 190 -4.38 -12.47 1.73
C GLU A 190 -3.96 -12.55 0.27
N VAL A 191 -4.89 -12.55 -0.68
CA VAL A 191 -4.54 -12.62 -2.12
C VAL A 191 -3.82 -11.37 -2.61
N THR A 192 -4.17 -10.20 -2.07
CA THR A 192 -3.54 -8.91 -2.37
C THR A 192 -2.09 -8.91 -1.88
N VAL A 193 -1.88 -9.26 -0.62
CA VAL A 193 -0.56 -9.33 0.02
C VAL A 193 0.29 -10.42 -0.65
N ALA A 194 -0.26 -11.59 -0.94
CA ALA A 194 0.43 -12.65 -1.64
C ALA A 194 0.90 -12.22 -3.04
N ARG A 195 0.12 -11.40 -3.76
CA ARG A 195 0.53 -10.86 -5.07
C ARG A 195 1.74 -9.94 -4.94
N LEU A 196 1.76 -9.07 -3.94
CA LEU A 196 2.91 -8.21 -3.64
C LEU A 196 4.16 -9.04 -3.31
N TYR A 197 4.07 -9.98 -2.38
CA TYR A 197 5.20 -10.84 -2.01
C TYR A 197 5.71 -11.73 -3.16
N ARG A 198 4.84 -12.15 -4.09
CA ARG A 198 5.29 -12.85 -5.31
C ARG A 198 6.19 -11.95 -6.18
N ALA A 199 5.81 -10.69 -6.36
CA ALA A 199 6.61 -9.73 -7.14
C ALA A 199 7.95 -9.43 -6.46
N VAL A 200 7.95 -9.28 -5.14
CA VAL A 200 9.17 -9.09 -4.32
C VAL A 200 10.12 -10.28 -4.48
N ARG A 201 9.60 -11.51 -4.34
CA ARG A 201 10.41 -12.73 -4.50
C ARG A 201 11.08 -12.82 -5.87
N GLN A 202 10.40 -12.38 -6.93
CA GLN A 202 10.98 -12.34 -8.27
C GLN A 202 12.07 -11.28 -8.42
N ALA A 203 12.00 -10.18 -7.66
CA ALA A 203 12.99 -9.11 -7.70
C ALA A 203 14.26 -9.42 -6.91
N ILE A 204 14.13 -10.19 -5.81
CA ILE A 204 15.26 -10.53 -4.93
C ILE A 204 15.93 -11.87 -5.28
N ALA A 205 15.28 -12.72 -6.07
CA ALA A 205 15.89 -13.92 -6.65
C ALA A 205 17.05 -13.55 -7.58
#